data_AF-A0A4R4PED8-F1
#
_entry.id   AF-A0A4R4PED8-F1
#
_cell.length_a   1.000
_cell.length_b   1.000
_cell.length_c   1.000
_cell.angle_alpha   90.00
_cell.angle_beta   90.00
_cell.angle_gamma   90.00
#
_symmetry.space_group_name_H-M   'P 1'
#
loop_
_entity.id
_entity.type
_entity.pdbx_description
1 polymer ?
#
loop_
_entity_poly.entity_id
_entity_poly.type
_entity_poly.pdbx_seq_one_letter_code
_entity_poly.pdbx_strand_id
1 'polypeptide(L)' 'MPYWRIAQCADGHLFETPFVPGVSLKALRLGGGRLQRCPVGKHWTTVRMVDQASVTAEQQEEARRHRTTPIP' A
#
# COMPACT_ATOMS: atom_id res chain seq x y z
N MET A 1 -12.77 -8.37 7.68
CA MET A 1 -11.68 -9.06 6.96
C MET A 1 -10.73 -8.02 6.36
N PRO A 2 -9.40 -8.18 6.46
CA PRO A 2 -8.48 -7.36 5.68
C PRO A 2 -8.67 -7.70 4.20
N TYR A 3 -9.10 -6.74 3.40
CA TYR A 3 -9.07 -6.89 1.94
C TYR A 3 -7.77 -6.28 1.42
N TRP A 4 -7.21 -6.91 0.39
CA TRP A 4 -5.95 -6.47 -0.22
C TRP A 4 -6.23 -5.24 -1.06
N ARG A 5 -5.44 -4.18 -0.86
CA ARG A 5 -5.46 -3.00 -1.71
C ARG A 5 -4.08 -2.70 -2.25
N ILE A 6 -4.08 -2.10 -3.43
CA ILE A 6 -2.86 -1.60 -4.06
C ILE A 6 -2.59 -0.22 -3.47
N ALA A 7 -1.38 -0.04 -2.96
CA ALA A 7 -0.88 1.22 -2.48
C ALA A 7 0.28 1.68 -3.37
N GLN A 8 0.32 2.98 -3.63
CA GLN A 8 1.40 3.63 -4.35
C GLN A 8 2.21 4.49 -3.40
N CYS A 9 3.52 4.31 -3.42
CA CYS A 9 4.50 5.18 -2.76
C CYS A 9 4.57 6.55 -3.45
N ALA A 10 4.93 7.61 -2.72
CA ALA A 10 5.26 8.91 -3.32
C ALA A 10 6.36 8.83 -4.40
N ASP A 11 7.20 7.80 -4.36
CA ASP A 11 8.28 7.51 -5.31
C ASP A 11 7.80 6.76 -6.57
N GLY A 12 6.51 6.39 -6.65
CA GLY A 12 5.91 5.69 -7.80
C GLY A 12 5.81 4.17 -7.67
N HIS A 13 6.43 3.54 -6.66
CA HIS A 13 6.36 2.10 -6.44
C HIS A 13 4.94 1.63 -6.06
N LEU A 14 4.48 0.55 -6.70
CA LEU A 14 3.19 -0.09 -6.46
C LEU A 14 3.37 -1.40 -5.68
N PHE A 15 2.55 -1.61 -4.65
CA PHE A 15 2.57 -2.86 -3.87
C PHE A 15 1.22 -3.15 -3.23
N GLU A 16 0.92 -4.44 -3.01
CA GLU A 16 -0.27 -4.85 -2.28
C GLU A 16 -0.05 -4.85 -0.77
N THR A 17 -0.99 -4.25 -0.05
CA THR A 17 -0.98 -4.17 1.42
C THR A 17 -2.37 -4.50 1.98
N PRO A 18 -2.46 -5.18 3.14
CA PRO A 18 -3.74 -5.39 3.79
C PRO A 18 -4.30 -4.03 4.24
N PHE A 19 -5.54 -3.75 3.84
CA PHE A 19 -6.28 -2.60 4.32
C PHE A 19 -7.27 -3.05 5.39
N VAL A 20 -7.14 -2.45 6.58
CA VAL A 20 -8.08 -2.63 7.68
C VAL A 20 -8.70 -1.27 7.99
N PRO A 21 -10.00 -1.07 7.68
CA PRO A 21 -10.68 0.16 8.06
C PRO A 21 -10.70 0.28 9.59
N GLY A 22 -10.35 1.46 10.11
CA GLY A 22 -10.40 1.76 11.56
C GLY A 22 -9.18 1.34 12.38
N VAL A 23 -8.35 0.41 11.92
CA VAL A 23 -7.14 -0.04 12.65
C VAL A 23 -5.91 0.68 12.10
N SER A 24 -5.66 1.89 12.59
CA SER A 24 -4.46 2.70 12.26
C SER A 24 -3.30 2.43 13.23
N LEU A 25 -3.07 1.18 13.64
CA LEU A 25 -2.00 0.82 14.57
C LEU A 25 -0.58 1.00 14.00
N LYS A 26 -0.43 1.15 12.67
CA LYS A 26 0.88 1.25 11.99
C LYS A 26 1.03 2.42 11.03
N ALA A 27 0.08 3.35 11.02
CA ALA A 27 0.15 4.52 10.15
C ALA A 27 -0.54 5.72 10.78
N LEU A 28 0.25 6.73 11.15
CA LEU A 28 -0.27 8.04 11.45
C LEU A 28 -1.00 8.56 10.22
N ARG A 29 -2.30 8.85 10.35
CA ARG A 29 -3.07 9.59 9.35
C ARG A 29 -2.63 11.05 9.39
N LEU A 30 -1.58 11.38 8.64
CA LEU A 30 -1.25 12.76 8.33
C LEU A 30 -2.08 13.18 7.10
N GLY A 31 -3.21 13.84 7.35
CA GLY A 31 -3.90 14.69 6.36
C GLY A 31 -4.44 14.05 5.08
N GLY A 32 -4.68 12.73 5.04
CA GLY A 32 -5.27 12.05 3.87
C GLY A 32 -4.39 10.99 3.21
N GLY A 33 -3.15 10.82 3.67
CA GLY A 33 -2.25 9.73 3.28
C GLY A 33 -1.97 8.74 4.42
N ARG A 34 -1.35 7.61 4.09
CA ARG A 34 -0.87 6.62 5.06
C ARG A 34 0.65 6.64 5.06
N LEU A 35 1.32 6.86 6.19
CA LEU A 35 2.76 6.60 6.28
C LEU A 35 2.99 5.09 6.41
N GLN A 36 3.70 4.50 5.45
CA GLN A 36 4.04 3.08 5.47
C GLN A 36 5.48 2.89 4.97
N ARG A 37 6.15 1.86 5.48
CA ARG A 37 7.45 1.45 4.96
C ARG A 37 7.25 0.77 3.60
N CYS A 38 7.83 1.33 2.55
CA CYS A 38 7.80 0.72 1.22
C CYS A 38 8.60 -0.59 1.25
N PRO A 39 8.03 -1.75 0.85
CA PRO A 39 8.76 -3.02 0.80
C PRO A 39 9.79 -3.05 -0.35
N VAL A 40 9.56 -2.29 -1.42
CA VAL A 40 10.44 -2.20 -2.59
C VAL A 40 11.73 -1.45 -2.23
N GLY A 41 11.61 -0.19 -1.82
CA GLY A 41 12.75 0.66 -1.44
C GLY A 41 13.18 0.56 0.03
N LYS A 42 12.47 -0.20 0.87
CA LYS A 42 12.70 -0.33 2.33
C LYS A 42 12.73 0.98 3.13
N HIS A 43 12.25 2.09 2.56
CA HIS A 43 12.20 3.42 3.17
C HIS A 43 10.82 3.75 3.75
N TRP A 44 10.76 4.75 4.64
CA TRP A 44 9.49 5.32 5.10
C TRP A 44 9.01 6.37 4.11
N THR A 45 7.75 6.25 3.71
CA THR A 45 7.16 7.17 2.73
C THR A 45 5.67 7.29 2.97
N THR A 46 5.08 8.33 2.40
CA THR A 46 3.63 8.46 2.38
C THR A 46 3.11 7.67 1.20
N VAL A 47 2.17 6.79 1.48
CA VAL A 47 1.53 5.93 0.50
C VAL A 47 0.09 6.36 0.34
N ARG A 48 -0.39 6.36 -0.90
CA ARG A 48 -1.78 6.61 -1.23
C ARG A 48 -2.40 5.31 -1.71
N MET A 49 -3.64 5.06 -1.29
CA MET A 49 -4.38 3.94 -1.81
C MET A 49 -4.83 4.27 -3.22
N VAL A 50 -4.54 3.38 -4.15
CA VAL A 50 -5.03 3.47 -5.52
C VAL A 50 -6.19 2.50 -5.66
N ASP A 51 -7.22 2.93 -6.38
CA ASP A 51 -8.33 2.04 -6.68
C ASP A 51 -7.88 0.96 -7.66
N GLN A 52 -8.24 -0.30 -7.39
CA GLN A 52 -7.84 -1.43 -8.23
C GLN A 52 -8.43 -1.34 -9.64
N ALA A 53 -9.56 -0.67 -9.83
CA ALA A 53 -10.15 -0.44 -11.15
C ALA A 53 -9.42 0.65 -11.94
N SER A 54 -8.64 1.51 -11.28
CA SER A 54 -7.86 2.58 -11.92
C SER A 54 -6.44 2.15 -12.33
N VAL A 55 -5.98 0.96 -11.93
CA VAL A 55 -4.65 0.43 -12.27
C VAL A 55 -4.74 -0.63 -13.37
N THR A 56 -3.81 -0.55 -14.32
CA THR A 56 -3.69 -1.50 -15.43
C THR A 56 -3.29 -2.90 -14.94
N ALA A 57 -3.57 -3.93 -15.74
CA ALA A 57 -3.23 -5.31 -15.41
C ALA A 57 -1.73 -5.51 -15.11
N GLU A 58 -0.84 -4.81 -15.83
CA GLU A 58 0.61 -4.80 -15.58
C GLU A 58 0.96 -4.27 -14.18
N GLN A 59 0.35 -3.14 -13.79
CA GLN A 59 0.54 -2.54 -12.47
C GLN A 59 0.02 -3.42 -11.34
N GLN A 60 -1.08 -4.14 -11.58
CA GLN A 60 -1.61 -5.11 -10.63
C GLN A 60 -0.67 -6.30 -10.46
N GLU A 61 -0.07 -6.79 -11.54
CA GLU A 61 0.87 -7.90 -11.48
C GLU A 61 2.16 -7.50 -10.74
N GLU A 62 2.68 -6.30 -11.01
CA GLU A 62 3.82 -5.76 -10.25
C GLU A 62 3.49 -5.60 -8.77
N ALA A 63 2.31 -5.06 -8.44
CA ALA A 63 1.87 -4.90 -7.06
C ALA A 63 1.74 -6.25 -6.32
N ARG A 64 1.28 -7.29 -7.03
CA ARG A 64 1.20 -8.68 -6.52
C ARG A 64 2.57 -9.27 -6.25
N ARG A 65 3.56 -9.01 -7.11
CA ARG A 65 4.96 -9.44 -6.90
C ARG A 65 5.57 -8.80 -5.65
N HIS A 66 5.16 -7.57 -5.31
CA HIS A 66 5.65 -6.82 -4.16
C HIS A 66 4.70 -6.82 -2.94
N ARG A 67 3.91 -7.87 -2.77
CA ARG A 67 2.95 -7.98 -1.66
C ARG A 67 3.64 -7.95 -0.30
N THR A 68 3.18 -7.05 0.57
CA THR A 68 3.64 -6.98 1.97
C THR A 68 3.11 -8.18 2.76
N THR A 69 3.97 -8.79 3.57
CA THR A 69 3.58 -9.85 4.51
C THR A 69 2.52 -9.32 5.47
N PRO A 70 1.40 -10.04 5.70
CA PRO A 70 0.48 -9.66 6.76
C PRO A 70 1.26 -9.59 8.06
N ILE A 71 1.12 -8.46 8.75
CA ILE A 71 1.79 -8.15 10.01
C ILE A 71 1.65 -9.37 10.96
N PRO A 72 2.75 -9.97 11.46
CA PRO A 72 2.67 -10.99 12.51
C PRO A 72 2.14 -10.42 13.82
#